data_AF-A0A838JFX0-F1
#
_entry.id   AF-A0A838JFX0-F1
#
_cell.length_a   1.000
_cell.length_b   1.000
_cell.length_c   1.000
_cell.angle_alpha   90.00
_cell.angle_beta   90.00
_cell.angle_gamma   90.00
#
_symmetry.space_group_name_H-M   'P 1'
#
loop_
_entity.id
_entity.type
_entity.pdbx_description
1 polymer ?
#
loop_
_entity_poly.entity_id
_entity_poly.type
_entity_poly.pdbx_seq_one_letter_code
_entity_poly.pdbx_strand_id
1 'polypeptide(L)'
;MSQASLFGSAWQGSLNDLAAIVQHIRRAHAFGRLSLRNLEQLSIAHLYFRAGKLIHVVGHRGDARSILAELQNWKRAVVRFERGVATADITLNDEYEQLLTDVLASLQQRGLVVIPRMPAPVSSRVIESELIATSDARQLIEPWEWRVLIEGTRRISLAVAHIVGPKEALTVLEDILEDCAASFPAFASLKIVPSGYLHITDRSQLDHMSREDLLEGFAALIAICQHFCSPIVGEKNAHRLMLQSLQELGPPLVSLGVFRVDNRLLFSTNT
;
A
#
# COMPACT_ATOMS: atom_id res chain seq x y z
N MET A 1 6.46 30.62 -1.28
CA MET A 1 7.05 29.35 -0.82
C MET A 1 5.93 28.33 -0.75
N SER A 2 5.84 27.45 -1.73
CA SER A 2 4.72 26.53 -1.90
C SER A 2 5.10 25.22 -1.20
N GLN A 3 4.48 24.94 -0.06
CA GLN A 3 4.55 23.61 0.55
C GLN A 3 4.01 22.58 -0.45
N ALA A 4 4.81 21.56 -0.74
CA ALA A 4 4.32 20.36 -1.40
C ALA A 4 3.27 19.74 -0.48
N SER A 5 2.02 19.66 -0.95
CA SER A 5 0.97 18.93 -0.23
C SER A 5 1.38 17.45 -0.22
N LEU A 6 1.77 16.95 0.95
CA LEU A 6 2.34 15.61 1.12
C LEU A 6 1.30 14.49 1.13
N PHE A 7 0.00 14.80 1.09
CA PHE A 7 -1.06 13.80 1.25
C PHE A 7 -2.27 14.08 0.34
N GLY A 8 -2.20 13.56 -0.89
CA GLY A 8 -3.27 13.54 -1.88
C GLY A 8 -2.94 12.60 -3.05
N SER A 9 -3.92 12.22 -3.87
CA SER A 9 -3.77 11.33 -5.03
C SER A 9 -2.87 11.87 -6.15
N ALA A 10 -2.49 13.16 -6.07
CA ALA A 10 -1.58 13.82 -6.98
C ALA A 10 -0.51 14.61 -6.23
N TRP A 11 0.75 14.41 -6.59
CA TRP A 11 1.88 15.18 -6.07
C TRP A 11 2.22 16.30 -7.04
N GLN A 12 2.46 17.52 -6.57
CA GLN A 12 2.80 18.66 -7.41
C GLN A 12 4.00 19.42 -6.85
N GLY A 13 4.94 19.78 -7.71
CA GLY A 13 6.16 20.49 -7.37
C GLY A 13 6.74 21.26 -8.55
N SER A 14 7.99 21.67 -8.39
CA SER A 14 8.79 22.36 -9.38
C SER A 14 9.84 21.44 -10.01
N LEU A 15 10.57 21.93 -11.01
CA LEU A 15 11.71 21.19 -11.58
C LEU A 15 12.74 20.80 -10.51
N ASN A 16 12.93 21.63 -9.47
CA ASN A 16 13.86 21.35 -8.37
C ASN A 16 13.51 20.07 -7.61
N ASP A 17 12.23 19.72 -7.56
CA ASP A 17 11.69 18.56 -6.85
C ASP A 17 11.77 17.29 -7.70
N LEU A 18 12.14 17.40 -8.98
CA LEU A 18 12.04 16.30 -9.96
C LEU A 18 12.78 15.03 -9.51
N ALA A 19 14.04 15.15 -9.07
CA ALA A 19 14.78 13.97 -8.61
C ALA A 19 14.17 13.34 -7.36
N ALA A 20 13.67 14.16 -6.42
CA ALA A 20 13.00 13.64 -5.23
C ALA A 20 11.71 12.89 -5.60
N ILE A 21 10.94 13.42 -6.56
CA ILE A 21 9.74 12.78 -7.10
C ILE A 21 10.07 11.45 -7.79
N VAL A 22 11.05 11.42 -8.69
CA VAL A 22 11.46 10.19 -9.37
C VAL A 22 12.01 9.16 -8.39
N GLN A 23 12.81 9.59 -7.41
CA GLN A 23 13.34 8.70 -6.37
C GLN A 23 12.22 8.13 -5.49
N HIS A 24 11.21 8.93 -5.15
CA HIS A 24 10.04 8.46 -4.42
C HIS A 24 9.25 7.43 -5.25
N ILE A 25 8.99 7.71 -6.53
CA ILE A 25 8.32 6.77 -7.44
C ILE A 25 9.07 5.43 -7.49
N ARG A 26 10.40 5.46 -7.62
CA ARG A 26 11.26 4.26 -7.63
C ARG A 26 11.19 3.49 -6.31
N ARG A 27 11.34 4.16 -5.17
CA ARG A 27 11.33 3.55 -3.83
C ARG A 27 9.97 2.96 -3.45
N ALA A 28 8.89 3.67 -3.77
CA ALA A 28 7.53 3.24 -3.48
C ALA A 28 6.98 2.25 -4.53
N HIS A 29 7.80 1.86 -5.52
CA HIS A 29 7.37 1.08 -6.68
C HIS A 29 6.09 1.62 -7.33
N ALA A 30 5.94 2.95 -7.34
CA ALA A 30 4.69 3.58 -7.70
C ALA A 30 4.36 3.37 -9.19
N PHE A 31 3.06 3.39 -9.49
CA PHE A 31 2.53 3.39 -10.85
C PHE A 31 1.75 4.68 -11.09
N GLY A 32 1.91 5.27 -12.27
CA GLY A 32 1.26 6.53 -12.59
C GLY A 32 1.99 7.35 -13.65
N ARG A 33 1.56 8.60 -13.80
CA ARG A 33 2.07 9.54 -14.81
C ARG A 33 2.72 10.74 -14.14
N LEU A 34 3.97 11.01 -14.48
CA LEU A 34 4.69 12.23 -14.14
C LEU A 34 4.60 13.20 -15.33
N SER A 35 3.82 14.26 -15.16
CA SER A 35 3.68 15.33 -16.14
C SER A 35 4.61 16.49 -15.79
N LEU A 36 5.42 16.93 -16.74
CA LEU A 36 6.28 18.09 -16.63
C LEU A 36 5.87 19.09 -17.70
N ARG A 37 5.62 20.33 -17.28
CA ARG A 37 5.32 21.44 -18.17
C ARG A 37 6.39 22.50 -18.04
N ASN A 38 7.11 22.77 -19.12
CA ASN A 38 8.08 23.85 -19.18
C ASN A 38 7.36 25.21 -19.05
N LEU A 39 7.93 26.10 -18.25
CA LEU A 39 7.38 27.44 -18.01
C LEU A 39 8.02 28.53 -18.90
N GLU A 40 9.12 28.21 -19.57
CA GLU A 40 9.84 29.12 -20.47
C GLU A 40 9.51 28.85 -21.95
N GLN A 41 9.23 27.59 -22.28
CA GLN A 41 8.87 27.15 -23.63
C GLN A 41 7.56 26.38 -23.59
N LEU A 42 6.79 26.40 -24.67
CA LEU A 42 5.54 25.62 -24.81
C LEU A 42 5.85 24.13 -25.04
N SER A 43 6.50 23.49 -24.08
CA SER A 43 6.86 22.07 -24.11
C SER A 43 6.31 21.33 -22.89
N ILE A 44 5.85 20.10 -23.14
CA ILE A 44 5.25 19.21 -22.15
C ILE A 44 5.84 17.82 -22.36
N ALA A 45 6.18 17.16 -21.26
CA ALA A 45 6.61 15.76 -21.22
C ALA A 45 5.77 14.98 -20.20
N HIS A 46 5.33 13.80 -20.56
CA HIS A 46 4.63 12.84 -19.73
C HIS A 46 5.45 11.57 -19.65
N LEU A 47 5.94 11.24 -18.45
CA LEU A 47 6.67 10.01 -18.17
C LEU A 47 5.75 9.06 -17.42
N TYR A 48 5.58 7.85 -17.93
CA TYR A 48 4.73 6.84 -17.30
C TYR A 48 5.59 5.82 -16.57
N PHE A 49 5.19 5.53 -15.33
CA PHE A 49 5.88 4.61 -14.46
C PHE A 49 5.00 3.41 -14.12
N ARG A 50 5.62 2.23 -14.01
CA ARG A 50 5.02 0.98 -13.51
C ARG A 50 6.02 0.26 -12.64
N ALA A 51 5.62 -0.11 -11.43
CA ALA A 51 6.50 -0.73 -10.44
C ALA A 51 7.78 0.11 -10.15
N GLY A 52 7.67 1.44 -10.25
CA GLY A 52 8.80 2.35 -10.09
C GLY A 52 9.71 2.49 -11.32
N LYS A 53 9.43 1.76 -12.41
CA LYS A 53 10.19 1.84 -13.67
C LYS A 53 9.50 2.69 -14.74
N LEU A 54 10.27 3.48 -15.48
CA LEU A 54 9.86 4.22 -16.66
C LEU A 54 9.53 3.24 -17.80
N ILE A 55 8.26 3.23 -18.22
CA ILE A 55 7.77 2.31 -19.26
C ILE A 55 7.39 3.01 -20.55
N HIS A 56 7.12 4.32 -20.49
CA HIS A 56 6.69 5.10 -21.64
C HIS A 56 6.95 6.60 -21.44
N VAL A 57 7.21 7.31 -22.53
CA VAL A 57 7.40 8.77 -22.54
C VAL A 57 6.63 9.35 -23.73
N VAL A 58 5.79 10.35 -23.45
CA VAL A 58 5.04 11.11 -24.45
C VAL A 58 5.40 12.57 -24.30
N GLY A 59 5.63 13.28 -25.40
CA GLY A 59 5.96 14.69 -25.35
C GLY A 59 5.52 15.41 -26.61
N HIS A 60 5.69 16.73 -26.60
CA HIS A 60 5.20 17.57 -27.70
C HIS A 60 5.98 17.37 -29.01
N ARG A 61 7.29 17.01 -28.93
CA ARG A 61 8.16 16.89 -30.11
C ARG A 61 9.13 15.72 -30.00
N GLY A 62 9.14 14.89 -31.03
CA GLY A 62 10.14 13.82 -31.20
C GLY A 62 9.81 12.52 -30.48
N ASP A 63 10.79 11.62 -30.49
CA ASP A 63 10.77 10.34 -29.80
C ASP A 63 11.17 10.49 -28.32
N ALA A 64 11.05 9.40 -27.54
CA ALA A 64 11.38 9.39 -26.12
C ALA A 64 12.79 9.91 -25.82
N ARG A 65 13.77 9.62 -26.70
CA ARG A 65 15.16 10.08 -26.56
C ARG A 65 15.26 11.60 -26.72
N SER A 66 14.60 12.14 -27.74
CA SER A 66 14.56 13.59 -27.98
C SER A 66 13.91 14.33 -26.83
N ILE A 67 12.82 13.79 -26.27
CA ILE A 67 12.11 14.38 -25.13
C ILE A 67 12.99 14.40 -23.87
N LEU A 68 13.67 13.30 -23.57
CA LEU A 68 14.61 13.24 -22.43
C LEU A 68 15.80 14.18 -22.62
N ALA A 69 16.36 14.27 -23.83
CA ALA A 69 17.42 15.21 -24.15
C ALA A 69 16.97 16.67 -24.02
N GLU A 70 15.74 16.98 -24.44
CA GLU A 70 15.16 18.32 -24.28
C GLU A 70 15.01 18.68 -22.79
N LEU A 71 14.53 17.74 -21.98
CA LEU A 71 14.34 17.93 -20.54
C LEU A 71 15.63 18.34 -19.81
N GLN A 72 16.80 17.88 -20.27
CA GLN A 72 18.10 18.30 -19.71
C GLN A 72 18.33 19.81 -19.81
N ASN A 73 17.70 20.47 -20.79
CA ASN A 73 17.88 21.88 -21.06
C ASN A 73 16.88 22.78 -20.33
N TRP A 74 15.82 22.20 -19.75
CA TRP A 74 14.79 22.96 -19.04
C TRP A 74 15.34 23.63 -17.79
N LYS A 75 14.92 24.87 -17.54
CA LYS A 75 15.31 25.64 -16.33
C LYS A 75 14.17 25.76 -15.33
N ARG A 76 12.93 25.83 -15.81
CA ARG A 76 11.73 25.98 -14.99
C ARG A 76 10.61 25.10 -15.52
N ALA A 77 10.05 24.29 -14.64
CA ALA A 77 8.89 23.45 -14.96
C ALA A 77 7.97 23.29 -13.75
N VAL A 78 6.69 23.08 -14.04
CA VAL A 78 5.75 22.51 -13.07
C VAL A 78 5.77 21.00 -13.26
N VAL A 79 5.95 20.28 -12.18
CA VAL A 79 5.98 18.81 -12.15
C VAL A 79 4.76 18.33 -11.40
N ARG A 80 4.04 17.35 -11.96
CA ARG A 80 2.87 16.75 -11.32
C ARG A 80 2.88 15.24 -11.51
N PHE A 81 2.88 14.49 -10.42
CA PHE A 81 2.68 13.04 -10.45
C PHE A 81 1.21 12.71 -10.17
N GLU A 82 0.61 11.88 -11.02
CA GLU A 82 -0.74 11.36 -10.87
C GLU A 82 -0.67 9.85 -10.72
N ARG A 83 -1.00 9.35 -9.53
CA ARG A 83 -1.05 7.91 -9.24
C ARG A 83 -2.28 7.30 -9.93
N GLY A 84 -2.26 6.03 -10.30
CA GLY A 84 -3.43 5.40 -10.92
C GLY A 84 -3.45 5.45 -12.46
N VAL A 85 -2.72 6.38 -13.07
CA VAL A 85 -2.75 6.60 -14.52
C VAL A 85 -1.89 5.57 -15.23
N ALA A 86 -2.54 4.61 -15.89
CA ALA A 86 -1.87 3.58 -16.69
C ALA A 86 -1.77 3.99 -18.16
N THR A 87 -0.78 3.41 -18.85
CA THR A 87 -0.74 3.35 -20.32
C THR A 87 -0.64 1.88 -20.72
N ALA A 88 -1.29 1.51 -21.82
CA ALA A 88 -1.17 0.17 -22.40
C ALA A 88 0.18 -0.02 -23.10
N ASP A 89 0.84 1.09 -23.45
CA ASP A 89 2.08 1.09 -24.23
C ASP A 89 3.29 0.93 -23.31
N ILE A 90 3.97 -0.22 -23.41
CA ILE A 90 5.29 -0.44 -22.80
C ILE A 90 6.30 -0.39 -23.96
N THR A 91 6.89 0.78 -24.18
CA THR A 91 7.74 1.02 -25.35
C THR A 91 9.21 1.19 -24.99
N LEU A 92 9.55 1.25 -23.70
CA LEU A 92 10.88 1.58 -23.21
C LEU A 92 11.54 0.41 -22.50
N ASN A 93 12.85 0.29 -22.69
CA ASN A 93 13.73 -0.70 -22.07
C ASN A 93 14.64 -0.01 -21.02
N ASP A 94 15.53 -0.78 -20.38
CA ASP A 94 16.43 -0.27 -19.34
C ASP A 94 17.41 0.83 -19.84
N GLU A 95 17.62 0.99 -21.16
CA GLU A 95 18.42 2.10 -21.72
C GLU A 95 17.78 3.46 -21.38
N TYR A 96 16.45 3.57 -21.45
CA TYR A 96 15.73 4.82 -21.17
C TYR A 96 15.70 5.15 -19.68
N GLU A 97 15.79 4.15 -18.82
CA GLU A 97 15.98 4.34 -17.38
C GLU A 97 17.35 4.94 -17.06
N GLN A 98 18.39 4.48 -17.77
CA GLN A 98 19.71 5.08 -17.66
C GLN A 98 19.71 6.51 -18.19
N LEU A 99 19.09 6.76 -19.36
CA LEU A 99 18.96 8.11 -19.91
C LEU A 99 18.22 9.06 -18.95
N LEU A 100 17.13 8.62 -18.33
CA LEU A 100 16.44 9.43 -17.31
C LEU A 100 17.36 9.72 -16.12
N THR A 101 18.15 8.74 -15.69
CA THR A 101 19.13 8.92 -14.60
C THR A 101 20.20 9.95 -14.97
N ASP A 102 20.71 9.91 -16.20
CA ASP A 102 21.69 10.86 -16.72
C ASP A 102 21.10 12.28 -16.82
N VAL A 103 19.84 12.41 -17.22
CA VAL A 103 19.10 13.68 -17.24
C VAL A 103 19.03 14.30 -15.85
N LEU A 104 18.67 13.50 -14.83
CA LEU A 104 18.60 13.98 -13.45
C LEU A 104 19.97 14.41 -12.93
N ALA A 105 21.02 13.66 -13.26
CA ALA A 105 22.40 14.02 -12.88
C ALA A 105 22.85 15.33 -13.53
N SER A 106 22.55 15.54 -14.82
CA SER A 106 22.86 16.79 -15.53
C SER A 106 22.12 18.00 -14.92
N LEU A 107 20.83 17.85 -14.62
CA LEU A 107 20.05 18.89 -13.94
C LEU A 107 20.57 19.20 -12.53
N GLN A 108 21.05 18.17 -11.81
CA GLN A 108 21.68 18.35 -10.50
C GLN A 108 23.00 19.12 -10.60
N GLN A 109 23.89 18.77 -11.54
CA GLN A 109 25.15 19.47 -11.75
C GLN A 109 24.94 20.96 -12.06
N ARG A 110 23.81 21.30 -12.68
CA ARG A 110 23.40 22.68 -12.97
C ARG A 110 22.70 23.38 -11.80
N GLY A 111 22.51 22.70 -10.67
CA GLY A 111 21.81 23.23 -9.49
C GLY A 111 20.30 23.41 -9.68
N LEU A 112 19.72 22.83 -10.75
CA LEU A 112 18.29 22.91 -11.06
C LEU A 112 17.48 21.79 -10.43
N VAL A 113 18.14 20.80 -9.85
CA VAL A 113 17.54 19.69 -9.15
C VAL A 113 18.34 19.45 -7.89
N VAL A 114 17.65 19.36 -6.76
CA VAL A 114 18.27 18.92 -5.51
C VAL A 114 18.01 17.43 -5.40
N ILE A 115 19.00 16.61 -5.74
CA ILE A 115 18.95 15.21 -5.31
C ILE A 115 19.12 15.24 -3.80
N PRO A 116 18.19 14.66 -3.02
CA PRO A 116 18.41 14.47 -1.59
C PRO A 116 19.75 13.75 -1.45
N ARG A 117 20.75 14.40 -0.82
CA ARG A 117 22.01 13.72 -0.52
C ARG A 117 21.66 12.47 0.26
N MET A 118 21.78 11.31 -0.39
CA MET A 118 21.95 10.08 0.35
C MET A 118 23.18 10.31 1.25
N PRO A 119 23.11 10.00 2.55
CA PRO A 119 24.30 10.01 3.37
C PRO A 119 25.36 9.14 2.68
N ALA A 120 26.59 9.65 2.62
CA ALA A 120 27.71 9.04 1.89
C ALA A 120 27.87 7.55 2.25
N PRO A 121 28.45 6.72 1.35
CA PRO A 121 28.80 5.35 1.66
C PRO A 121 29.94 5.39 2.68
N VAL A 122 29.59 5.35 3.97
CA VAL A 122 30.54 5.10 5.03
C VAL A 122 30.98 3.67 4.81
N SER A 123 32.25 3.50 4.44
CA SER A 123 32.98 2.24 4.51
C SER A 123 32.52 1.48 5.74
N SER A 124 32.24 0.18 5.54
CA SER A 124 31.78 -0.79 6.53
C SER A 124 32.51 -0.68 7.87
N ARG A 125 32.12 0.29 8.69
CA ARG A 125 32.13 0.16 10.12
C ARG A 125 30.76 -0.37 10.44
N VAL A 126 30.76 -1.59 10.95
CA VAL A 126 29.71 -2.07 11.84
C VAL A 126 29.53 -0.96 12.88
N ILE A 127 28.60 -0.05 12.61
CA ILE A 127 27.96 0.70 13.66
C ILE A 127 27.06 -0.37 14.24
N GLU A 128 27.51 -0.97 15.35
CA GLU A 128 26.57 -1.46 16.34
C GLU A 128 25.69 -0.26 16.65
N SER A 129 24.60 -0.11 15.90
CA SER A 129 23.57 0.82 16.26
C SER A 129 23.03 0.21 17.53
N GLU A 130 23.40 0.81 18.66
CA GLU A 130 22.47 0.84 19.77
C GLU A 130 21.16 1.33 19.15
N LEU A 131 20.27 0.37 18.97
CA LEU A 131 18.86 0.60 18.78
C LEU A 131 18.50 1.58 19.90
N ILE A 132 18.45 2.88 19.57
CA ILE A 132 17.57 3.76 20.31
C ILE A 132 16.17 3.35 19.85
N ALA A 133 15.74 2.18 20.34
CA ALA A 133 14.35 1.88 20.56
C ALA A 133 13.89 2.96 21.52
N THR A 134 13.45 4.09 20.98
CA THR A 134 12.50 4.91 21.70
C THR A 134 11.38 3.95 22.11
N SER A 135 10.99 3.96 23.39
CA SER A 135 9.83 3.20 23.87
C SER A 135 8.55 3.50 23.08
N ASP A 136 8.58 4.59 22.30
CA ASP A 136 7.51 5.11 21.46
C ASP A 136 7.62 4.68 19.98
N ALA A 137 8.64 3.90 19.58
CA ALA A 137 8.66 3.26 18.28
C ALA A 137 7.52 2.24 18.23
N ARG A 138 6.34 2.69 17.75
CA ARG A 138 5.12 1.88 17.62
C ARG A 138 5.50 0.54 16.98
N GLN A 139 5.45 -0.53 17.77
CA GLN A 139 5.79 -1.88 17.34
C GLN A 139 5.06 -2.16 16.03
N LEU A 140 5.80 -2.53 14.99
CA LEU A 140 5.20 -3.03 13.75
C LEU A 140 4.68 -4.45 13.99
N ILE A 141 3.68 -4.89 13.21
CA ILE A 141 3.22 -6.27 13.26
C ILE A 141 4.36 -7.22 12.86
N GLU A 142 4.63 -8.20 13.69
CA GLU A 142 5.67 -9.19 13.44
C GLU A 142 5.25 -10.17 12.31
N PRO A 143 6.20 -10.76 11.56
CA PRO A 143 5.86 -11.66 10.44
C PRO A 143 5.03 -12.89 10.82
N TRP A 144 5.08 -13.36 12.06
CA TRP A 144 4.23 -14.45 12.53
C TRP A 144 2.83 -13.97 12.87
N GLU A 145 2.68 -12.76 13.44
CA GLU A 145 1.38 -12.13 13.71
C GLU A 145 0.60 -11.97 12.41
N TRP A 146 1.26 -11.48 11.34
CA TRP A 146 0.66 -11.41 10.00
C TRP A 146 0.14 -12.75 9.49
N ARG A 147 0.90 -13.84 9.70
CA ARG A 147 0.47 -15.18 9.29
C ARG A 147 -0.76 -15.64 10.07
N VAL A 148 -0.80 -15.37 11.37
CA VAL A 148 -1.96 -15.68 12.23
C VAL A 148 -3.21 -14.91 11.78
N LEU A 149 -3.07 -13.61 11.48
CA LEU A 149 -4.20 -12.75 11.05
C LEU A 149 -4.76 -13.17 9.69
N ILE A 150 -3.89 -13.40 8.71
CA ILE A 150 -4.30 -13.83 7.37
C ILE A 150 -4.97 -15.21 7.42
N GLU A 151 -4.37 -16.16 8.13
CA GLU A 151 -4.92 -17.51 8.25
C GLU A 151 -6.22 -17.53 9.07
N GLY A 152 -6.33 -16.71 10.12
CA GLY A 152 -7.56 -16.53 10.89
C GLY A 152 -8.70 -16.02 10.02
N THR A 153 -8.43 -14.98 9.23
CA THR A 153 -9.40 -14.42 8.27
C THR A 153 -9.82 -15.48 7.25
N ARG A 154 -8.87 -16.24 6.69
CA ARG A 154 -9.16 -17.34 5.75
C ARG A 154 -10.11 -18.38 6.35
N ARG A 155 -9.88 -18.82 7.59
CA ARG A 155 -10.71 -19.84 8.24
C ARG A 155 -12.12 -19.33 8.53
N ILE A 156 -12.26 -18.05 8.87
CA ILE A 156 -13.56 -17.40 9.02
C ILE A 156 -14.28 -17.31 7.68
N SER A 157 -13.58 -16.91 6.61
CA SER A 157 -14.14 -16.86 5.26
C SER A 157 -14.70 -18.22 4.82
N LEU A 158 -13.97 -19.31 5.10
CA LEU A 158 -14.44 -20.67 4.85
C LEU A 158 -15.65 -21.05 5.70
N ALA A 159 -15.71 -20.59 6.95
CA ALA A 159 -16.86 -20.81 7.83
C ALA A 159 -18.12 -20.12 7.31
N VAL A 160 -18.00 -18.87 6.86
CA VAL A 160 -19.08 -18.12 6.22
C VAL A 160 -19.52 -18.82 4.94
N ALA A 161 -18.57 -19.26 4.10
CA ALA A 161 -18.85 -20.03 2.89
C ALA A 161 -19.59 -21.35 3.15
N HIS A 162 -19.38 -21.98 4.30
CA HIS A 162 -20.12 -23.18 4.68
C HIS A 162 -21.60 -22.90 4.99
N ILE A 163 -21.95 -21.69 5.43
CA ILE A 163 -23.32 -21.30 5.74
C ILE A 163 -24.09 -20.86 4.49
N VAL A 164 -23.52 -19.94 3.70
CA VAL A 164 -24.25 -19.27 2.60
C VAL A 164 -23.92 -19.80 1.21
N GLY A 165 -22.89 -20.65 1.10
CA GLY A 165 -22.33 -21.08 -0.19
C GLY A 165 -21.10 -20.25 -0.61
N PRO A 166 -20.21 -20.81 -1.44
CA PRO A 166 -18.92 -20.21 -1.74
C PRO A 166 -19.00 -18.95 -2.60
N LYS A 167 -20.02 -18.80 -3.46
CA LYS A 167 -20.19 -17.61 -4.30
C LYS A 167 -20.72 -16.44 -3.49
N GLU A 168 -21.79 -16.70 -2.74
CA GLU A 168 -22.45 -15.73 -1.87
C GLU A 168 -21.49 -15.27 -0.76
N ALA A 169 -20.68 -16.18 -0.21
CA ALA A 169 -19.69 -15.80 0.80
C ALA A 169 -18.60 -14.88 0.26
N LEU A 170 -18.16 -15.05 -0.99
CA LEU A 170 -17.19 -14.12 -1.57
C LEU A 170 -17.75 -12.70 -1.61
N THR A 171 -18.97 -12.53 -2.12
CA THR A 171 -19.65 -11.24 -2.18
C THR A 171 -19.83 -10.64 -0.79
N VAL A 172 -20.35 -11.42 0.16
CA VAL A 172 -20.53 -10.98 1.56
C VAL A 172 -19.22 -10.52 2.19
N LEU A 173 -18.14 -11.29 1.98
CA LEU A 173 -16.86 -10.94 2.59
C LEU A 173 -16.19 -9.75 1.89
N GLU A 174 -16.40 -9.56 0.58
CA GLU A 174 -16.00 -8.35 -0.14
C GLU A 174 -16.74 -7.13 0.41
N ASP A 175 -18.07 -7.22 0.59
CA ASP A 175 -18.89 -6.14 1.17
C ASP A 175 -18.44 -5.81 2.61
N ILE A 176 -18.23 -6.82 3.45
CA ILE A 176 -17.72 -6.64 4.82
C ILE A 176 -16.34 -5.97 4.81
N LEU A 177 -15.46 -6.37 3.89
CA LEU A 177 -14.12 -5.79 3.79
C LEU A 177 -14.17 -4.33 3.32
N GLU A 178 -15.06 -3.99 2.39
CA GLU A 178 -15.30 -2.62 1.93
C GLU A 178 -15.87 -1.74 3.05
N ASP A 179 -16.84 -2.24 3.81
CA ASP A 179 -17.38 -1.57 5.00
C ASP A 179 -16.30 -1.35 6.07
N CYS A 180 -15.47 -2.37 6.30
CA CYS A 180 -14.34 -2.22 7.22
C CYS A 180 -13.30 -1.23 6.67
N ALA A 181 -13.07 -1.16 5.36
CA ALA A 181 -12.12 -0.22 4.76
C ALA A 181 -12.53 1.25 4.95
N ALA A 182 -13.83 1.54 5.09
CA ALA A 182 -14.32 2.88 5.41
C ALA A 182 -13.92 3.33 6.82
N SER A 183 -13.86 2.40 7.79
CA SER A 183 -13.48 2.68 9.18
C SER A 183 -12.00 2.45 9.45
N PHE A 184 -11.38 1.52 8.71
CA PHE A 184 -10.00 1.09 8.82
C PHE A 184 -9.33 1.15 7.44
N PRO A 185 -8.70 2.28 7.07
CA PRO A 185 -8.09 2.46 5.75
C PRO A 185 -7.08 1.37 5.35
N ALA A 186 -6.51 0.65 6.33
CA ALA A 186 -5.67 -0.55 6.14
C ALA A 186 -6.27 -1.52 5.12
N PHE A 187 -7.58 -1.72 5.21
CA PHE A 187 -8.28 -2.81 4.54
C PHE A 187 -8.63 -2.48 3.10
N ALA A 188 -8.51 -1.22 2.70
CA ALA A 188 -8.51 -0.85 1.28
C ALA A 188 -7.36 -1.52 0.50
N SER A 189 -6.31 -1.94 1.22
CA SER A 189 -5.14 -2.64 0.67
C SER A 189 -5.24 -4.17 0.79
N LEU A 190 -6.41 -4.67 1.20
CA LEU A 190 -6.73 -6.08 1.28
C LEU A 190 -7.80 -6.39 0.24
N LYS A 191 -7.73 -7.60 -0.33
CA LYS A 191 -8.75 -8.11 -1.22
C LYS A 191 -8.95 -9.59 -0.99
N ILE A 192 -10.19 -10.05 -1.06
CA ILE A 192 -10.48 -11.48 -1.04
C ILE A 192 -10.36 -11.99 -2.47
N VAL A 193 -9.45 -12.92 -2.70
CA VAL A 193 -9.30 -13.56 -4.01
C VAL A 193 -10.32 -14.70 -4.14
N PRO A 194 -10.68 -15.14 -5.37
CA PRO A 194 -11.67 -16.19 -5.60
C PRO A 194 -11.39 -17.54 -4.90
N SER A 195 -10.16 -17.77 -4.46
CA SER A 195 -9.78 -18.92 -3.63
C SER A 195 -10.18 -18.79 -2.15
N GLY A 196 -10.81 -17.67 -1.75
CA GLY A 196 -11.22 -17.36 -0.37
C GLY A 196 -10.09 -16.82 0.51
N TYR A 197 -8.92 -16.52 -0.06
CA TYR A 197 -7.78 -15.97 0.69
C TYR A 197 -7.83 -14.46 0.75
N LEU A 198 -7.44 -13.91 1.90
CA LEU A 198 -7.13 -12.49 2.03
C LEU A 198 -5.76 -12.24 1.39
N HIS A 199 -5.75 -11.41 0.36
CA HIS A 199 -4.56 -11.02 -0.38
C HIS A 199 -4.25 -9.56 -0.10
N ILE A 200 -2.99 -9.27 0.21
CA ILE A 200 -2.50 -7.91 0.36
C ILE A 200 -2.22 -7.36 -1.04
N THR A 201 -3.02 -6.39 -1.48
CA THR A 201 -2.86 -5.73 -2.79
C THR A 201 -1.79 -4.65 -2.74
N ASP A 202 -1.65 -3.95 -1.61
CA ASP A 202 -0.62 -2.93 -1.41
C ASP A 202 -0.05 -3.00 0.02
N ARG A 203 1.13 -3.62 0.14
CA ARG A 203 1.81 -3.78 1.43
C ARG A 203 2.28 -2.44 2.02
N SER A 204 2.50 -1.43 1.18
CA SER A 204 3.03 -0.14 1.64
C SER A 204 2.06 0.61 2.56
N GLN A 205 0.76 0.43 2.39
CA GLN A 205 -0.22 1.05 3.29
C GLN A 205 -0.27 0.35 4.65
N LEU A 206 -0.08 -0.96 4.67
CA LEU A 206 -0.05 -1.75 5.90
C LEU A 206 1.19 -1.42 6.74
N ASP A 207 2.33 -1.16 6.08
CA ASP A 207 3.60 -0.80 6.74
C ASP A 207 3.57 0.61 7.40
N HIS A 208 2.60 1.45 7.03
CA HIS A 208 2.41 2.79 7.59
C HIS A 208 1.41 2.85 8.74
N MET A 209 0.77 1.73 9.07
CA MET A 209 -0.25 1.68 10.12
C MET A 209 0.32 1.20 11.45
N SER A 210 -0.24 1.73 12.54
CA SER A 210 0.13 1.25 13.86
C SER A 210 -0.36 -0.19 14.03
N ARG A 211 0.37 -0.98 14.82
CA ARG A 211 -0.06 -2.33 15.20
C ARG A 211 -1.41 -2.32 15.88
N GLU A 212 -1.73 -1.31 16.69
CA GLU A 212 -3.04 -1.18 17.34
C GLU A 212 -4.17 -1.04 16.31
N ASP A 213 -4.05 -0.10 15.37
CA ASP A 213 -5.08 0.12 14.34
C ASP A 213 -5.30 -1.13 13.47
N LEU A 214 -4.22 -1.84 13.15
CA LEU A 214 -4.28 -3.09 12.39
C LEU A 214 -4.99 -4.20 13.17
N LEU A 215 -4.61 -4.42 14.43
CA LEU A 215 -5.22 -5.45 15.27
C LEU A 215 -6.69 -5.13 15.57
N GLU A 216 -7.03 -3.86 15.79
CA GLU A 216 -8.41 -3.40 15.96
C GLU A 216 -9.24 -3.64 14.71
N GLY A 217 -8.71 -3.31 13.53
CA GLY A 217 -9.37 -3.60 12.26
C GLY A 217 -9.64 -5.10 12.10
N PHE A 218 -8.66 -5.96 12.40
CA PHE A 218 -8.86 -7.40 12.29
C PHE A 218 -9.88 -7.89 13.32
N ALA A 219 -9.91 -7.33 14.53
CA ALA A 219 -10.93 -7.65 15.53
C ALA A 219 -12.33 -7.28 15.03
N ALA A 220 -12.48 -6.09 14.44
CA ALA A 220 -13.72 -5.63 13.85
C ALA A 220 -14.19 -6.54 12.70
N LEU A 221 -13.27 -6.96 11.83
CA LEU A 221 -13.57 -7.89 10.74
C LEU A 221 -14.14 -9.22 11.26
N ILE A 222 -13.49 -9.83 12.26
CA ILE A 222 -13.98 -11.08 12.87
C ILE A 222 -15.35 -10.87 13.52
N ALA A 223 -15.55 -9.75 14.22
CA ALA A 223 -16.81 -9.43 14.88
C ALA A 223 -17.96 -9.24 13.87
N ILE A 224 -17.72 -8.53 12.76
CA ILE A 224 -18.71 -8.32 11.70
C ILE A 224 -19.07 -9.64 11.03
N CYS A 225 -18.09 -10.51 10.74
CA CYS A 225 -18.36 -11.87 10.23
C CYS A 225 -19.23 -12.68 11.20
N GLN A 226 -18.96 -12.64 12.51
CA GLN A 226 -19.81 -13.29 13.51
C GLN A 226 -21.23 -12.70 13.53
N HIS A 227 -21.34 -11.37 13.47
CA HIS A 227 -22.61 -10.68 13.47
C HIS A 227 -23.44 -11.03 12.22
N PHE A 228 -22.79 -11.11 11.05
CA PHE A 228 -23.41 -11.55 9.80
C PHE A 228 -23.97 -12.98 9.90
N CYS A 229 -23.23 -13.91 10.51
CA CYS A 229 -23.69 -15.28 10.68
C CYS A 229 -24.84 -15.41 11.70
N SER A 230 -24.94 -14.47 12.66
CA SER A 230 -25.86 -14.59 13.80
C SER A 230 -27.34 -14.66 13.42
N PRO A 231 -27.88 -13.85 12.48
CA PRO A 231 -29.25 -14.00 11.98
C PRO A 231 -29.55 -15.34 11.29
N ILE A 232 -28.54 -16.03 10.76
CA ILE A 232 -28.72 -17.25 9.96
C ILE A 232 -28.71 -18.50 10.85
N VAL A 233 -27.73 -18.60 11.75
CA VAL A 233 -27.52 -19.80 12.58
C VAL A 233 -27.84 -19.59 14.06
N GLY A 234 -28.14 -18.36 14.47
CA GLY A 234 -28.28 -17.94 15.87
C GLY A 234 -26.95 -17.51 16.48
N GLU A 235 -26.98 -16.51 17.37
CA GLU A 235 -25.78 -15.87 17.96
C GLU A 235 -24.83 -16.87 18.64
N LYS A 236 -25.37 -17.81 19.43
CA LYS A 236 -24.59 -18.87 20.09
C LYS A 236 -23.89 -19.79 19.10
N ASN A 237 -24.55 -20.16 18.02
CA ASN A 237 -23.96 -21.04 17.01
C ASN A 237 -22.98 -20.28 16.12
N ALA A 238 -23.23 -19.00 15.83
CA ALA A 238 -22.28 -18.15 15.12
C ALA A 238 -20.98 -17.99 15.93
N HIS A 239 -21.07 -17.74 17.23
CA HIS A 239 -19.88 -17.66 18.09
C HIS A 239 -19.15 -19.01 18.18
N ARG A 240 -19.89 -20.12 18.32
CA ARG A 240 -19.30 -21.48 18.31
C ARG A 240 -18.61 -21.79 16.98
N LEU A 241 -19.21 -21.39 15.85
CA LEU A 241 -18.62 -21.56 14.53
C LEU A 241 -17.29 -20.81 14.43
N MET A 242 -17.24 -19.54 14.88
CA MET A 242 -15.98 -18.79 14.91
C MET A 242 -14.91 -19.49 15.76
N LEU A 243 -15.28 -20.00 16.94
CA LEU A 243 -14.36 -20.73 17.81
C LEU A 243 -13.83 -22.02 17.17
N GLN A 244 -14.70 -22.78 16.50
CA GLN A 244 -14.32 -24.01 15.79
C GLN A 244 -13.39 -23.70 14.62
N SER A 245 -13.72 -22.68 13.82
CA SER A 245 -12.92 -22.26 12.68
C SER A 245 -11.55 -21.73 13.11
N LEU A 246 -11.45 -21.11 14.29
CA LEU A 246 -10.21 -20.56 14.82
C LEU A 246 -9.49 -21.47 15.82
N GLN A 247 -9.90 -22.74 16.01
CA GLN A 247 -9.43 -23.56 17.15
C GLN A 247 -7.90 -23.58 17.35
N GLU A 248 -7.12 -23.72 16.28
CA GLU A 248 -5.64 -23.75 16.33
C GLU A 248 -5.00 -22.35 16.41
N LEU A 249 -5.74 -21.31 16.02
CA LEU A 249 -5.29 -19.91 16.02
C LEU A 249 -5.89 -19.10 17.18
N GLY A 250 -6.79 -19.69 17.97
CA GLY A 250 -7.49 -19.04 19.06
C GLY A 250 -6.52 -18.45 20.09
N PRO A 251 -5.60 -19.24 20.66
CA PRO A 251 -4.64 -18.73 21.62
C PRO A 251 -3.80 -17.55 21.10
N PRO A 252 -3.18 -17.60 19.90
CA PRO A 252 -2.43 -16.45 19.40
C PRO A 252 -3.32 -15.25 19.03
N LEU A 253 -4.54 -15.44 18.51
CA LEU A 253 -5.45 -14.33 18.23
C LEU A 253 -5.95 -13.65 19.51
N VAL A 254 -6.14 -14.40 20.60
CA VAL A 254 -6.47 -13.86 21.92
C VAL A 254 -5.28 -13.09 22.49
N SER A 255 -4.05 -13.62 22.38
CA SER A 255 -2.85 -12.90 22.86
C SER A 255 -2.59 -11.59 22.09
N LEU A 256 -3.03 -11.54 20.83
CA LEU A 256 -3.00 -10.32 20.02
C LEU A 256 -4.15 -9.36 20.30
N GLY A 257 -5.14 -9.74 21.12
CA GLY A 257 -6.31 -8.92 21.41
C GLY A 257 -7.33 -8.85 20.26
N VAL A 258 -7.13 -9.63 19.21
CA VAL A 258 -7.94 -9.63 17.97
C VAL A 258 -9.20 -10.47 18.11
N PHE A 259 -9.16 -11.47 18.99
CA PHE A 259 -10.29 -12.36 19.23
C PHE A 259 -10.59 -12.47 20.72
N ARG A 260 -11.88 -12.47 21.07
CA ARG A 260 -12.36 -12.66 22.44
C ARG A 260 -13.31 -13.84 22.49
N VAL A 261 -13.04 -14.76 23.41
CA VAL A 261 -13.93 -15.89 23.72
C VAL A 261 -14.99 -15.38 24.68
N ASP A 262 -16.25 -15.31 24.24
CA ASP A 262 -17.35 -14.96 25.11
C ASP A 262 -17.93 -16.22 25.77
N ASN A 263 -17.44 -16.48 26.98
CA ASN A 263 -17.89 -17.60 27.78
C ASN A 263 -19.39 -17.52 28.13
N ARG A 264 -20.02 -16.34 28.12
CA ARG A 264 -21.46 -16.21 28.40
C ARG A 264 -22.31 -16.87 27.33
N LEU A 265 -21.92 -16.73 26.07
CA LEU A 265 -22.60 -17.36 24.93
C LEU A 265 -22.39 -18.88 24.90
N LEU A 266 -21.26 -19.37 25.43
CA LEU A 266 -20.97 -20.79 25.51
C LEU A 266 -21.74 -21.50 26.63
N PHE A 267 -21.88 -20.86 27.78
CA PHE A 267 -22.48 -21.45 28.98
C PHE A 267 -23.92 -20.98 29.27
N SER A 268 -24.51 -20.13 28.44
CA SER A 268 -25.95 -19.82 28.54
C SER A 268 -26.74 -21.11 28.33
N THR A 269 -27.35 -21.58 29.41
CA THR A 269 -28.31 -22.68 29.39
C THR A 269 -29.57 -22.15 28.71
N ASN A 270 -30.09 -22.90 27.74
CA ASN A 270 -31.37 -22.58 27.12
C ASN A 270 -32.46 -22.70 28.20
N THR A 271 -32.87 -21.58 28.78
CA THR A 271 -34.22 -21.41 29.33
C THR A 271 -35.16 -21.02 28.22
#